data_AF-A0A9W8LNL2-F1
#
_entry.id   AF-A0A9W8LNL2-F1
#
_cell.length_a   1.000
_cell.length_b   1.000
_cell.length_c   1.000
_cell.angle_alpha   90.00
_cell.angle_beta   90.00
_cell.angle_gamma   90.00
#
_symmetry.space_group_name_H-M   'P 1'
#
loop_
_entity.id
_entity.type
_entity.pdbx_description
1 polymer ?
#
loop_
_entity_poly.entity_id
_entity_poly.type
_entity_poly.pdbx_seq_one_letter_code
_entity_poly.pdbx_strand_id
1 'polypeptide(L)'
;MKEMPQGVSVVKCGIGSVNWNEHYHPRLLQHVSDVNQATTQTYFFARYILLQEFSKGLSDDLSYIKKSFFQQIYMALTSGNSNSTDAPGTLKARELIATYLEGYMGTGFSKVQLERPGASSNVEACRMLTAYKNNISCHFGEQLCHVVNVLMKVRTRVSEIRNELKGKPGQMRKSINAACREQVYEPARCLKEAIRSRTPDTTNLDDFALEQFAKLQGVLSAYKDDYKFRKDDRYYDVKAAPLNHLKAYYHLAVLLEKEHKAYIQPFLIRRSWIPAHMLIDLPVLRANILDHIKEPHA
;
A
#
# COMPACT_ATOMS: atom_id res chain seq x y z
N MET A 1 24.85 -1.64 47.70
CA MET A 1 23.74 -1.27 46.79
C MET A 1 24.08 -1.78 45.40
N LYS A 2 23.27 -2.67 44.82
CA LYS A 2 23.42 -3.05 43.41
C LYS A 2 22.92 -1.87 42.57
N GLU A 3 23.79 -1.29 41.74
CA GLU A 3 23.37 -0.38 40.67
C GLU A 3 22.41 -1.15 39.76
N MET A 4 21.18 -0.65 39.65
CA MET A 4 20.26 -1.12 38.62
C MET A 4 20.75 -0.61 37.27
N PRO A 5 20.81 -1.46 36.22
CA PRO A 5 21.05 -0.96 34.88
C PRO A 5 19.95 0.03 34.53
N GLN A 6 20.34 1.24 34.10
CA GLN A 6 19.42 2.29 33.67
C GLN A 6 18.50 1.72 32.59
N GLY A 7 17.25 1.44 32.98
CA GLY A 7 16.22 0.99 32.06
C GLY A 7 15.93 2.10 31.06
N VAL A 8 15.82 1.74 29.77
CA VAL A 8 15.37 2.66 28.73
C VAL A 8 13.95 3.14 29.10
N SER A 9 13.82 4.40 29.51
CA SER A 9 12.52 5.01 29.79
C SER A 9 11.91 5.54 28.49
N VAL A 10 10.79 4.96 28.06
CA VAL A 10 10.02 5.45 26.91
C VAL A 10 8.88 6.32 27.43
N VAL A 11 8.90 7.61 27.08
CA VAL A 11 7.84 8.56 27.44
C VAL A 11 6.97 8.81 26.22
N LYS A 12 5.69 8.45 26.29
CA LYS A 12 4.69 8.75 25.26
C LYS A 12 3.85 9.95 25.71
N CYS A 13 3.99 11.05 25.02
CA CYS A 13 3.40 12.34 25.41
C CYS A 13 3.05 13.16 24.17
N GLY A 14 2.10 14.09 24.31
CA GLY A 14 1.91 15.15 23.32
C GLY A 14 3.05 16.17 23.42
N ILE A 15 3.37 16.84 22.30
CA ILE A 15 4.48 17.81 22.24
C ILE A 15 4.33 18.91 23.31
N GLY A 16 3.11 19.36 23.59
CA GLY A 16 2.83 20.36 24.63
C GLY A 16 2.62 19.80 26.05
N SER A 17 2.75 18.49 26.27
CA SER A 17 2.52 17.86 27.59
C SER A 17 3.81 17.53 28.34
N VAL A 18 4.96 17.61 27.67
CA VAL A 18 6.25 17.66 28.34
C VAL A 18 6.51 19.13 28.61
N ASN A 19 6.92 19.50 29.83
CA ASN A 19 7.55 20.80 30.10
C ASN A 19 8.90 20.86 29.37
N TRP A 20 8.86 20.75 28.05
CA TRP A 20 10.00 20.81 27.17
C TRP A 20 10.55 22.22 27.26
N ASN A 21 11.87 22.35 27.23
CA ASN A 21 12.49 23.66 27.25
C ASN A 21 11.97 24.48 26.05
N GLU A 22 11.26 25.57 26.35
CA GLU A 22 10.58 26.43 25.37
C GLU A 22 11.54 26.90 24.27
N HIS A 23 12.82 27.05 24.61
CA HIS A 23 13.88 27.42 23.68
C HIS A 23 14.01 26.44 22.49
N TYR A 24 13.80 25.14 22.72
CA TYR A 24 13.93 24.10 21.68
C TYR A 24 12.59 23.70 21.05
N HIS A 25 11.47 24.24 21.54
CA HIS A 25 10.14 23.87 21.07
C HIS A 25 9.91 24.17 19.57
N PRO A 26 10.29 25.35 19.02
CA PRO A 26 10.17 25.60 17.57
C PRO A 26 10.96 24.60 16.72
N ARG A 27 12.15 24.19 17.16
CA ARG A 27 12.99 23.21 16.45
C ARG A 27 12.40 21.81 16.50
N LEU A 28 11.84 21.41 17.64
CA LEU A 28 11.12 20.15 17.76
C LEU A 28 9.93 20.12 16.79
N LEU A 29 9.14 21.19 16.70
CA LEU A 29 8.04 21.31 15.75
C LEU A 29 8.52 21.25 14.30
N GLN A 30 9.60 21.96 13.96
CA GLN A 30 10.18 21.93 12.63
C GLN A 30 10.66 20.53 12.26
N HIS A 31 11.40 19.85 13.14
CA HIS A 31 11.85 18.48 12.91
C HIS A 31 10.69 17.51 12.68
N VAL A 32 9.62 17.65 13.47
CA VAL A 32 8.40 16.85 13.28
C VAL A 32 7.78 17.11 11.90
N SER A 33 7.72 18.37 11.49
CA SER A 33 7.23 18.78 10.17
C SER A 33 8.09 18.22 9.03
N ASP A 34 9.42 18.30 9.14
CA ASP A 34 10.34 17.82 8.12
C ASP A 34 10.24 16.31 7.95
N VAL A 35 10.25 15.54 9.05
CA VAL A 35 10.07 14.09 8.99
C VAL A 35 8.70 13.74 8.41
N ASN A 36 7.66 14.49 8.74
CA ASN A 36 6.31 14.32 8.18
C ASN A 36 6.27 14.54 6.66
N GLN A 37 6.94 15.59 6.19
CA GLN A 37 7.07 15.90 4.77
C GLN A 37 7.88 14.82 4.05
N ALA A 38 9.06 14.45 4.55
CA ALA A 38 9.91 13.41 3.97
C ALA A 38 9.18 12.06 3.87
N THR A 39 8.43 11.69 4.92
CA THR A 39 7.59 10.49 4.95
C THR A 39 6.52 10.52 3.86
N THR A 40 5.82 11.65 3.73
CA THR A 40 4.75 11.81 2.74
C THR A 40 5.30 11.72 1.32
N GLN A 41 6.45 12.33 1.07
CA GLN A 41 7.13 12.32 -0.22
C GLN A 41 7.68 10.95 -0.56
N THR A 42 8.13 10.20 0.44
CA THR A 42 8.54 8.80 0.27
C THR A 42 7.36 7.93 -0.20
N TYR A 43 6.15 8.11 0.36
CA TYR A 43 4.96 7.40 -0.15
C TYR A 43 4.65 7.77 -1.59
N PHE A 44 4.67 9.06 -1.93
CA PHE A 44 4.39 9.51 -3.29
C PHE A 44 5.42 9.04 -4.30
N PHE A 45 6.71 9.13 -3.98
CA PHE A 45 7.75 8.67 -4.89
C PHE A 45 7.75 7.13 -5.03
N ALA A 46 7.52 6.39 -3.93
CA ALA A 46 7.34 4.94 -4.01
C ALA A 46 6.15 4.57 -4.90
N ARG A 47 5.01 5.27 -4.77
CA ARG A 47 3.86 5.10 -5.67
C ARG A 47 4.23 5.41 -7.11
N TYR A 48 4.93 6.52 -7.36
CA TYR A 48 5.36 6.92 -8.70
C TYR A 48 6.23 5.83 -9.36
N ILE A 49 7.26 5.35 -8.67
CA ILE A 49 8.13 4.26 -9.14
C ILE A 49 7.28 3.02 -9.46
N LEU A 50 6.45 2.55 -8.53
CA LEU A 50 5.69 1.32 -8.72
C LEU A 50 4.64 1.43 -9.84
N LEU A 51 4.01 2.61 -10.00
CA LEU A 51 3.12 2.87 -11.12
C LEU A 51 3.84 2.79 -12.47
N GLN A 52 5.04 3.37 -12.57
CA GLN A 52 5.84 3.33 -13.79
C GLN A 52 6.33 1.91 -14.10
N GLU A 53 6.82 1.19 -13.11
CA GLU A 53 7.30 -0.18 -13.28
C GLU A 53 6.19 -1.13 -13.71
N PHE A 54 5.00 -1.00 -13.12
CA PHE A 54 3.88 -1.89 -13.44
C PHE A 54 3.18 -1.52 -14.75
N SER A 55 3.08 -0.23 -15.08
CA SER A 55 2.49 0.20 -16.36
C SER A 55 3.33 -0.22 -17.57
N LYS A 56 4.66 -0.25 -17.42
CA LYS A 56 5.60 -0.71 -18.44
C LYS A 56 5.80 -2.23 -18.46
N GLY A 57 5.22 -2.96 -17.50
CA GLY A 57 5.40 -4.42 -17.38
C GLY A 57 6.81 -4.86 -17.00
N LEU A 58 7.63 -3.98 -16.39
CA LEU A 58 9.06 -4.22 -16.17
C LEU A 58 9.39 -4.99 -14.89
N SER A 59 8.39 -5.25 -14.04
CA SER A 59 8.60 -5.86 -12.73
C SER A 59 7.72 -7.09 -12.54
N ASP A 60 8.36 -8.26 -12.66
CA ASP A 60 7.78 -9.56 -12.26
C ASP A 60 8.30 -10.03 -10.91
N ASP A 61 9.45 -9.51 -10.46
CA ASP A 61 9.99 -9.77 -9.14
C ASP A 61 9.74 -8.61 -8.18
N LEU A 62 8.84 -8.81 -7.22
CA LEU A 62 8.53 -7.84 -6.17
C LEU A 62 9.41 -8.02 -4.92
N SER A 63 10.41 -8.91 -4.96
CA SER A 63 11.27 -9.22 -3.82
C SER A 63 12.11 -8.04 -3.32
N TYR A 64 12.27 -6.99 -4.15
CA TYR A 64 12.97 -5.76 -3.78
C TYR A 64 12.12 -4.84 -2.90
N ILE A 65 10.78 -4.99 -2.87
CA ILE A 65 9.87 -4.17 -2.05
C ILE A 65 9.97 -4.62 -0.59
N LYS A 66 11.03 -4.15 0.06
CA LYS A 66 11.38 -4.43 1.46
C LYS A 66 11.54 -3.12 2.21
N LYS A 67 11.85 -3.21 3.51
CA LYS A 67 12.18 -2.06 4.33
C LYS A 67 13.28 -1.20 3.70
N SER A 68 14.31 -1.85 3.14
CA SER A 68 15.42 -1.17 2.45
C SER A 68 14.95 -0.33 1.26
N PHE A 69 13.96 -0.77 0.49
CA PHE A 69 13.40 0.01 -0.62
C PHE A 69 12.85 1.36 -0.14
N PHE A 70 11.95 1.36 0.85
CA PHE A 70 11.40 2.60 1.41
C PHE A 70 12.48 3.47 2.08
N GLN A 71 13.46 2.83 2.74
CA GLN A 71 14.57 3.56 3.36
C GLN A 71 15.41 4.28 2.30
N GLN A 72 15.78 3.63 1.20
CA GLN A 72 16.57 4.25 0.13
C GLN A 72 15.81 5.41 -0.52
N ILE A 73 14.50 5.26 -0.76
CA ILE A 73 13.64 6.34 -1.28
C ILE A 73 13.65 7.52 -0.32
N TYR A 74 13.44 7.27 0.97
CA TYR A 74 13.44 8.32 2.00
C TYR A 74 14.76 9.10 1.98
N MET A 75 15.88 8.37 1.99
CA MET A 75 17.21 8.99 1.99
C MET A 75 17.46 9.82 0.73
N ALA A 76 17.04 9.35 -0.45
CA ALA A 76 17.20 10.07 -1.71
C ALA A 76 16.42 11.41 -1.77
N LEU A 77 15.30 11.49 -1.04
CA LEU A 77 14.45 12.68 -0.96
C LEU A 77 14.86 13.64 0.17
N THR A 78 15.90 13.31 0.94
CA THR A 78 16.44 14.15 2.02
C THR A 78 17.84 14.65 1.68
N SER A 79 18.18 15.83 2.19
CA SER A 79 19.44 16.52 1.87
C SER A 79 20.62 16.13 2.78
N GLY A 80 20.39 15.27 3.79
CA GLY A 80 21.41 14.91 4.77
C GLY A 80 22.56 14.08 4.18
N ASN A 81 23.77 14.31 4.70
CA ASN A 81 24.96 13.51 4.40
C ASN A 81 24.69 12.05 4.78
N SER A 82 24.41 11.23 3.78
CA SER A 82 24.20 9.81 3.96
C SER A 82 25.49 9.07 3.65
N ASN A 83 26.32 8.89 4.66
CA ASN A 83 27.30 7.81 4.66
C ASN A 83 26.54 6.49 4.84
N SER A 84 25.70 6.10 3.87
CA SER A 84 25.08 4.78 3.88
C SER A 84 26.08 3.80 3.32
N THR A 85 26.67 2.98 4.19
CA THR A 85 27.38 1.77 3.79
C THR A 85 26.48 0.89 2.92
N ASP A 86 27.06 0.29 1.88
CA ASP A 86 26.38 -0.55 0.91
C ASP A 86 25.78 -1.79 1.57
N ALA A 87 24.52 -1.68 2.01
CA ALA A 87 23.79 -2.83 2.50
C ALA A 87 23.46 -3.78 1.34
N PRO A 88 23.78 -5.08 1.45
CA PRO A 88 23.42 -6.09 0.45
C PRO A 88 21.90 -6.07 0.15
N GLY A 89 21.53 -6.13 -1.13
CA GLY A 89 20.13 -6.17 -1.56
C GLY A 89 19.44 -4.81 -1.73
N THR A 90 20.21 -3.72 -1.81
CA THR A 90 19.71 -2.36 -2.11
C THR A 90 19.84 -1.95 -3.59
N LEU A 91 20.60 -2.70 -4.39
CA LEU A 91 20.95 -2.36 -5.78
C LEU A 91 19.72 -2.00 -6.63
N LYS A 92 18.74 -2.89 -6.71
CA LYS A 92 17.52 -2.66 -7.50
C LYS A 92 16.75 -1.42 -7.05
N ALA A 93 16.67 -1.17 -5.74
CA ALA A 93 16.01 0.01 -5.23
C ALA A 93 16.73 1.30 -5.67
N ARG A 94 18.06 1.31 -5.62
CA ARG A 94 18.88 2.45 -6.05
C ARG A 94 18.81 2.69 -7.56
N GLU A 95 18.84 1.62 -8.36
CA GLU A 95 18.63 1.71 -9.81
C GLU A 95 17.29 2.38 -10.13
N LEU A 96 16.20 1.88 -9.53
CA LEU A 96 14.86 2.46 -9.72
C LEU A 96 14.81 3.93 -9.29
N ILE A 97 15.41 4.26 -8.14
CA ILE A 97 15.49 5.65 -7.69
C ILE A 97 16.26 6.49 -8.71
N ALA A 98 17.44 6.07 -9.16
CA ALA A 98 18.23 6.80 -10.14
C ALA A 98 17.47 7.00 -11.46
N THR A 99 16.72 5.99 -11.92
CA THR A 99 15.89 6.08 -13.13
C THR A 99 14.76 7.08 -13.01
N TYR A 100 14.09 7.16 -11.85
CA TYR A 100 12.83 7.89 -11.71
C TYR A 100 12.94 9.21 -10.92
N LEU A 101 14.07 9.47 -10.26
CA LEU A 101 14.22 10.63 -9.37
C LEU A 101 14.11 11.94 -10.12
N GLU A 102 14.81 12.10 -11.25
CA GLU A 102 14.77 13.35 -12.02
C GLU A 102 13.34 13.69 -12.49
N GLY A 103 12.64 12.71 -13.07
CA GLY A 103 11.25 12.87 -13.49
C GLY A 103 10.30 13.20 -12.33
N TYR A 104 10.54 12.63 -11.14
CA TYR A 104 9.78 12.96 -9.94
C TYR A 104 10.09 14.37 -9.41
N MET A 105 11.36 14.78 -9.38
CA MET A 105 11.75 16.15 -8.99
C MET A 105 11.15 17.20 -9.93
N GLY A 106 10.98 16.87 -11.21
CA GLY A 106 10.32 17.71 -12.21
C GLY A 106 8.86 18.08 -11.91
N THR A 107 8.21 17.43 -10.93
CA THR A 107 6.84 17.82 -10.50
C THR A 107 6.81 19.05 -9.58
N GLY A 108 7.96 19.70 -9.33
CA GLY A 108 8.09 20.85 -8.43
C GLY A 108 8.42 20.48 -6.98
N PHE A 109 8.82 19.24 -6.71
CA PHE A 109 9.24 18.81 -5.38
C PHE A 109 10.67 19.30 -5.05
N SER A 110 10.92 19.65 -3.78
CA SER A 110 12.23 20.01 -3.26
C SER A 110 12.63 19.08 -2.13
N LYS A 111 13.89 18.63 -2.10
CA LYS A 111 14.40 17.74 -1.05
C LYS A 111 14.20 18.33 0.34
N VAL A 112 13.84 17.47 1.28
CA VAL A 112 13.63 17.87 2.68
C VAL A 112 14.97 17.95 3.40
N GLN A 113 15.23 19.07 4.08
CA GLN A 113 16.44 19.26 4.86
C GLN A 113 16.33 18.48 6.17
N LEU A 114 17.14 17.42 6.30
CA LEU A 114 17.26 16.62 7.51
C LEU A 114 18.73 16.28 7.70
N GLU A 115 19.33 16.64 8.83
CA GLU A 115 20.78 16.49 9.03
C GLU A 115 21.20 15.03 9.24
N ARG A 116 20.36 14.25 9.94
CA ARG A 116 20.60 12.81 10.16
C ARG A 116 19.35 11.98 9.84
N PRO A 117 19.00 11.81 8.56
CA PRO A 117 17.78 11.10 8.15
C PRO A 117 17.87 9.58 8.34
N GLY A 118 19.05 9.02 8.67
CA GLY A 118 19.24 7.58 8.83
C GLY A 118 18.34 6.95 9.91
N ALA A 119 18.16 7.61 11.05
CA ALA A 119 17.33 7.09 12.14
C ALA A 119 15.83 7.18 11.82
N SER A 120 15.36 8.33 11.31
CA SER A 120 13.96 8.51 10.92
C SER A 120 13.57 7.62 9.75
N SER A 121 14.43 7.50 8.73
CA SER A 121 14.21 6.61 7.58
C SER A 121 14.03 5.16 8.01
N ASN A 122 14.80 4.68 8.98
CA ASN A 122 14.74 3.30 9.47
C ASN A 122 13.37 2.98 10.10
N VAL A 123 12.86 3.90 10.93
CA VAL A 123 11.55 3.77 11.60
C VAL A 123 10.41 3.91 10.60
N GLU A 124 10.43 4.97 9.79
CA GLU A 124 9.35 5.27 8.83
C GLU A 124 9.29 4.24 7.71
N ALA A 125 10.41 3.74 7.21
CA ALA A 125 10.43 2.65 6.22
C ALA A 125 9.78 1.36 6.76
N CYS A 126 9.98 1.05 8.04
CA CYS A 126 9.35 -0.11 8.68
C CYS A 126 7.83 0.09 8.77
N ARG A 127 7.38 1.30 9.14
CA ARG A 127 5.96 1.67 9.18
C ARG A 127 5.32 1.61 7.80
N MET A 128 5.99 2.12 6.77
CA MET A 128 5.54 2.06 5.37
C MET A 128 5.37 0.63 4.88
N LEU A 129 6.39 -0.21 5.06
CA LEU A 129 6.31 -1.62 4.67
C LEU A 129 5.13 -2.32 5.36
N THR A 130 4.95 -2.07 6.65
CA THR A 130 3.84 -2.63 7.45
C THR A 130 2.50 -2.14 6.92
N ALA A 131 2.39 -0.83 6.64
CA ALA A 131 1.18 -0.25 6.09
C ALA A 131 0.83 -0.89 4.74
N TYR A 132 1.80 -1.03 3.82
CA TYR A 132 1.60 -1.68 2.53
C TYR A 132 1.09 -3.12 2.70
N LYS A 133 1.76 -3.91 3.55
CA LYS A 133 1.34 -5.30 3.85
C LYS A 133 -0.09 -5.34 4.39
N ASN A 134 -0.44 -4.46 5.31
CA ASN A 134 -1.77 -4.39 5.92
C ASN A 134 -2.83 -3.95 4.92
N ASN A 135 -2.56 -2.95 4.08
CA ASN A 135 -3.48 -2.49 3.05
C ASN A 135 -3.88 -3.64 2.10
N ILE A 136 -2.88 -4.36 1.60
CA ILE A 136 -3.10 -5.47 0.68
C ILE A 136 -3.82 -6.61 1.42
N SER A 137 -3.32 -7.01 2.60
CA SER A 137 -3.92 -8.09 3.39
C SER A 137 -5.37 -7.81 3.71
N CYS A 138 -5.72 -6.59 4.13
CA CYS A 138 -7.07 -6.24 4.55
C CYS A 138 -8.04 -6.10 3.38
N HIS A 139 -7.61 -5.53 2.26
CA HIS A 139 -8.55 -5.08 1.23
C HIS A 139 -8.52 -5.89 -0.08
N PHE A 140 -7.42 -6.55 -0.43
CA PHE A 140 -7.31 -7.22 -1.73
C PHE A 140 -8.45 -8.20 -2.03
N GLY A 141 -8.75 -9.11 -1.10
CA GLY A 141 -9.79 -10.13 -1.31
C GLY A 141 -11.19 -9.53 -1.48
N GLU A 142 -11.53 -8.52 -0.68
CA GLU A 142 -12.78 -7.78 -0.80
C GLU A 142 -12.87 -7.06 -2.15
N GLN A 143 -11.78 -6.40 -2.56
CA GLN A 143 -11.73 -5.69 -3.84
C GLN A 143 -11.80 -6.64 -5.03
N LEU A 144 -11.16 -7.82 -4.97
CA LEU A 144 -11.30 -8.84 -5.99
C LEU A 144 -12.77 -9.27 -6.16
N CYS A 145 -13.46 -9.55 -5.04
CA CYS A 145 -14.88 -9.87 -5.05
C CYS A 145 -15.73 -8.71 -5.59
N HIS A 146 -15.38 -7.47 -5.27
CA HIS A 146 -16.03 -6.28 -5.78
C HIS A 146 -15.88 -6.16 -7.31
N VAL A 147 -14.66 -6.31 -7.83
CA VAL A 147 -14.39 -6.30 -9.28
C VAL A 147 -15.19 -7.38 -9.99
N VAL A 148 -15.22 -8.61 -9.46
CA VAL A 148 -16.05 -9.67 -10.04
C VAL A 148 -17.53 -9.27 -10.09
N ASN A 149 -18.07 -8.67 -9.02
CA ASN A 149 -19.45 -8.21 -9.01
C ASN A 149 -19.71 -7.08 -10.03
N VAL A 150 -18.73 -6.20 -10.25
CA VAL A 150 -18.79 -5.14 -11.26
C VAL A 150 -18.84 -5.75 -12.67
N LEU A 151 -17.88 -6.62 -13.00
CA LEU A 151 -17.80 -7.28 -14.30
C LEU A 151 -19.06 -8.11 -14.60
N MET A 152 -19.56 -8.83 -13.60
CA MET A 152 -20.78 -9.62 -13.71
C MET A 152 -22.06 -8.78 -13.72
N LYS A 153 -21.95 -7.44 -13.63
CA LYS A 153 -23.06 -6.47 -13.62
C LYS A 153 -24.14 -6.81 -12.59
N VAL A 154 -23.74 -7.33 -11.43
CA VAL A 154 -24.65 -7.93 -10.43
C VAL A 154 -25.78 -6.96 -10.06
N ARG A 155 -25.44 -5.69 -9.78
CA ARG A 155 -26.44 -4.68 -9.39
C ARG A 155 -27.46 -4.41 -10.50
N THR A 156 -27.00 -4.28 -11.74
CA THR A 156 -27.86 -3.97 -12.89
C THR A 156 -28.78 -5.14 -13.21
N ARG A 157 -28.23 -6.36 -13.32
CA ARG A 157 -28.99 -7.58 -13.63
C ARG A 157 -30.05 -7.89 -12.57
N VAL A 158 -29.72 -7.69 -11.28
CA VAL A 158 -30.71 -7.82 -10.20
C VAL A 158 -31.84 -6.80 -10.35
N SER A 159 -31.53 -5.57 -10.77
CA SER A 159 -32.55 -4.54 -11.01
C SER A 159 -33.45 -4.89 -12.19
N GLU A 160 -32.89 -5.38 -13.29
CA GLU A 160 -33.61 -5.80 -14.49
C GLU A 160 -34.59 -6.93 -14.18
N ILE A 161 -34.12 -8.01 -13.55
CA ILE A 161 -34.96 -9.14 -13.13
C ILE A 161 -36.09 -8.66 -12.21
N ARG A 162 -35.78 -7.79 -11.23
CA ARG A 162 -36.80 -7.26 -10.33
C ARG A 162 -37.83 -6.42 -11.04
N ASN A 163 -37.44 -5.63 -12.05
CA ASN A 163 -38.35 -4.77 -12.81
C ASN A 163 -39.23 -5.57 -13.78
N GLU A 164 -38.67 -6.54 -14.50
CA GLU A 164 -39.40 -7.40 -15.45
C GLU A 164 -40.46 -8.28 -14.77
N LEU A 165 -40.22 -8.63 -13.52
CA LEU A 165 -41.09 -9.45 -12.69
C LEU A 165 -42.04 -8.60 -11.82
N LYS A 166 -41.85 -7.28 -11.76
CA LYS A 166 -42.75 -6.39 -11.03
C LYS A 166 -44.02 -6.18 -11.85
N GLY A 167 -45.17 -6.63 -11.33
CA GLY A 167 -46.48 -6.38 -11.94
C GLY A 167 -47.07 -7.54 -12.75
N LYS A 168 -46.39 -8.69 -12.85
CA LYS A 168 -46.97 -9.91 -13.42
C LYS A 168 -47.90 -10.61 -12.40
N PRO A 169 -49.15 -10.96 -12.76
CA PRO A 169 -50.08 -11.65 -11.85
C PRO A 169 -49.48 -12.96 -11.32
N GLY A 170 -49.61 -13.22 -10.01
CA GLY A 170 -49.15 -14.47 -9.38
C GLY A 170 -47.66 -14.54 -9.01
N GLN A 171 -46.86 -13.50 -9.25
CA GLN A 171 -45.44 -13.53 -8.90
C GLN A 171 -45.18 -13.20 -7.43
N MET A 172 -44.81 -14.23 -6.67
CA MET A 172 -44.36 -14.08 -5.29
C MET A 172 -42.92 -13.56 -5.23
N ARG A 173 -42.62 -12.76 -4.20
CA ARG A 173 -41.26 -12.30 -3.87
C ARG A 173 -40.23 -13.45 -3.80
N LYS A 174 -40.66 -14.66 -3.41
CA LYS A 174 -39.82 -15.87 -3.42
C LYS A 174 -39.32 -16.21 -4.84
N SER A 175 -40.18 -16.15 -5.85
CA SER A 175 -39.83 -16.46 -7.24
C SER A 175 -38.83 -15.45 -7.81
N ILE A 176 -38.99 -14.16 -7.50
CA ILE A 176 -38.04 -13.10 -7.89
C ILE A 176 -36.66 -13.34 -7.27
N ASN A 177 -36.62 -13.70 -5.98
CA ASN A 177 -35.37 -13.99 -5.30
C ASN A 177 -34.70 -15.27 -5.83
N ALA A 178 -35.49 -16.29 -6.16
CA ALA A 178 -34.98 -17.52 -6.79
C ALA A 178 -34.34 -17.21 -8.16
N ALA A 179 -35.02 -16.43 -9.00
CA ALA A 179 -34.48 -16.00 -10.30
C ALA A 179 -33.18 -15.18 -10.15
N CYS A 180 -33.15 -14.21 -9.23
CA CYS A 180 -31.91 -13.46 -8.95
C CYS A 180 -30.76 -14.37 -8.49
N ARG A 181 -31.07 -15.40 -7.68
CA ARG A 181 -30.08 -16.35 -7.20
C ARG A 181 -29.49 -17.15 -8.35
N GLU A 182 -30.35 -17.80 -9.13
CA GLU A 182 -29.95 -18.67 -10.23
C GLU A 182 -29.24 -17.91 -11.35
N GLN A 183 -29.78 -16.76 -11.77
CA GLN A 183 -29.28 -16.07 -12.95
C GLN A 183 -28.12 -15.10 -12.65
N VAL A 184 -27.99 -14.60 -11.42
CA VAL A 184 -27.00 -13.55 -11.10
C VAL A 184 -26.04 -13.97 -10.00
N TYR A 185 -26.55 -14.39 -8.85
CA TYR A 185 -25.68 -14.65 -7.70
C TYR A 185 -24.87 -15.93 -7.84
N GLU A 186 -25.45 -17.02 -8.36
CA GLU A 186 -24.72 -18.28 -8.55
C GLU A 186 -23.62 -18.15 -9.62
N PRO A 187 -23.84 -17.58 -10.82
CA PRO A 187 -22.76 -17.35 -11.78
C PRO A 187 -21.63 -16.48 -11.21
N ALA A 188 -21.97 -15.41 -10.48
CA ALA A 188 -20.98 -14.56 -9.82
C ALA A 188 -20.23 -15.29 -8.69
N ARG A 189 -20.87 -16.26 -8.02
CA ARG A 189 -20.23 -17.12 -7.02
C ARG A 189 -19.30 -18.13 -7.70
N CYS A 190 -19.75 -18.80 -8.76
CA CYS A 190 -18.93 -19.71 -9.55
C CYS A 190 -17.67 -19.02 -10.06
N LEU A 191 -17.77 -17.79 -10.58
CA LEU A 191 -16.59 -17.04 -11.01
C LEU A 191 -15.62 -16.71 -9.86
N LYS A 192 -16.12 -16.38 -8.66
CA LYS A 192 -15.27 -16.13 -7.49
C LYS A 192 -14.54 -17.39 -7.02
N GLU A 193 -15.22 -18.54 -7.05
CA GLU A 193 -14.60 -19.83 -6.71
C GLU A 193 -13.62 -20.28 -7.79
N ALA A 194 -13.95 -20.11 -9.07
CA ALA A 194 -13.10 -20.44 -10.20
C ALA A 194 -11.72 -19.76 -10.10
N ILE A 195 -11.70 -18.50 -9.69
CA ILE A 195 -10.45 -17.75 -9.56
C ILE A 195 -9.74 -18.01 -8.23
N ARG A 196 -10.24 -18.83 -7.31
CA ARG A 196 -9.67 -18.95 -5.96
C ARG A 196 -8.25 -19.51 -5.95
N SER A 197 -7.98 -20.52 -6.77
CA SER A 197 -6.70 -21.21 -6.87
C SER A 197 -5.70 -20.49 -7.79
N ARG A 198 -4.45 -20.97 -7.82
CA ARG A 198 -3.44 -20.46 -8.77
C ARG A 198 -3.77 -20.83 -10.21
N THR A 199 -4.36 -22.01 -10.40
CA THR A 199 -4.84 -22.55 -11.67
C THR A 199 -6.38 -22.50 -11.67
N PRO A 200 -6.98 -21.47 -12.28
CA PRO A 200 -8.42 -21.30 -12.21
C PRO A 200 -9.19 -22.50 -12.79
N ASP A 201 -10.27 -22.89 -12.11
CA ASP A 201 -11.19 -23.92 -12.59
C ASP A 201 -12.39 -23.26 -13.27
N THR A 202 -12.45 -23.36 -14.59
CA THR A 202 -13.50 -22.74 -15.40
C THR A 202 -14.63 -23.69 -15.78
N THR A 203 -14.62 -24.96 -15.31
CA THR A 203 -15.57 -25.99 -15.76
C THR A 203 -17.03 -25.65 -15.47
N ASN A 204 -17.29 -24.88 -14.41
CA ASN A 204 -18.64 -24.51 -13.97
C ASN A 204 -19.06 -23.08 -14.36
N LEU A 205 -18.35 -22.44 -15.29
CA LEU A 205 -18.66 -21.08 -15.75
C LEU A 205 -19.59 -21.11 -16.96
N ASP A 206 -20.61 -20.26 -16.94
CA ASP A 206 -21.43 -19.99 -18.13
C ASP A 206 -20.68 -19.07 -19.12
N ASP A 207 -21.19 -18.95 -20.34
CA ASP A 207 -20.55 -18.16 -21.41
C ASP A 207 -20.29 -16.70 -21.00
N PHE A 208 -21.25 -16.10 -20.27
CA PHE A 208 -21.11 -14.73 -19.79
C PHE A 208 -19.99 -14.61 -18.74
N ALA A 209 -19.90 -15.55 -17.80
CA ALA A 209 -18.85 -15.61 -16.79
C ALA A 209 -17.48 -15.91 -17.41
N LEU A 210 -17.40 -16.73 -18.47
CA LEU A 210 -16.18 -16.98 -19.22
C LEU A 210 -15.67 -15.71 -19.91
N GLU A 211 -16.57 -14.91 -20.50
CA GLU A 211 -16.22 -13.60 -21.07
C GLU A 211 -15.65 -12.65 -19.99
N GLN A 212 -16.29 -12.61 -18.81
CA GLN A 212 -15.82 -11.77 -17.71
C GLN A 212 -14.51 -12.30 -17.10
N PHE A 213 -14.32 -13.61 -17.06
CA PHE A 213 -13.08 -14.26 -16.64
C PHE A 213 -11.90 -13.82 -17.52
N ALA A 214 -12.08 -13.74 -18.84
CA ALA A 214 -11.05 -13.28 -19.76
C ALA A 214 -10.56 -11.85 -19.44
N LYS A 215 -11.43 -10.98 -18.90
CA LYS A 215 -11.04 -9.63 -18.47
C LYS A 215 -10.14 -9.63 -17.23
N LEU A 216 -10.19 -10.68 -16.41
CA LEU A 216 -9.36 -10.82 -15.21
C LEU A 216 -7.91 -11.27 -15.51
N GLN A 217 -7.55 -11.53 -16.77
CA GLN A 217 -6.24 -12.09 -17.12
C GLN A 217 -5.07 -11.31 -16.55
N GLY A 218 -5.09 -9.96 -16.61
CA GLY A 218 -4.02 -9.15 -16.01
C GLY A 218 -3.85 -9.31 -14.50
N VAL A 219 -4.93 -9.68 -13.78
CA VAL A 219 -4.87 -9.98 -12.33
C VAL A 219 -4.33 -11.39 -12.10
N LEU A 220 -4.69 -12.35 -12.96
CA LEU A 220 -4.33 -13.76 -12.83
C LEU A 220 -2.89 -14.04 -13.27
N SER A 221 -2.37 -13.28 -14.25
CA SER A 221 -0.99 -13.36 -14.74
C SER A 221 -0.02 -12.44 -13.98
N ALA A 222 -0.48 -11.74 -12.94
CA ALA A 222 0.35 -10.82 -12.16
C ALA A 222 1.40 -11.50 -11.25
N TYR A 223 1.45 -12.83 -11.25
CA TYR A 223 2.34 -13.64 -10.44
C TYR A 223 3.36 -14.32 -11.34
N LYS A 224 4.56 -14.58 -10.81
CA LYS A 224 5.54 -15.44 -11.50
C LYS A 224 4.94 -16.80 -11.81
N ASP A 225 5.44 -17.44 -12.86
CA ASP A 225 4.96 -18.74 -13.31
C ASP A 225 5.19 -19.83 -12.26
N ASP A 226 6.30 -19.75 -11.52
CA ASP A 226 6.66 -20.68 -10.45
C ASP A 226 6.03 -20.34 -9.08
N TYR A 227 5.25 -19.26 -8.99
CA TYR A 227 4.64 -18.82 -7.73
C TYR A 227 3.48 -19.73 -7.31
N LYS A 228 3.61 -20.33 -6.12
CA LYS A 228 2.59 -21.20 -5.52
C LYS A 228 1.85 -20.49 -4.39
N PHE A 229 0.52 -20.45 -4.49
CA PHE A 229 -0.31 -19.95 -3.40
C PHE A 229 -0.31 -20.91 -2.21
N ARG A 230 -0.21 -20.35 -1.00
CA ARG A 230 -0.40 -21.15 0.21
C ARG A 230 -1.81 -21.71 0.25
N LYS A 231 -1.92 -23.01 0.55
CA LYS A 231 -3.18 -23.79 0.51
C LYS A 231 -3.86 -23.79 -0.86
N ASP A 232 -3.12 -23.44 -1.92
CA ASP A 232 -3.67 -23.19 -3.26
C ASP A 232 -4.89 -22.24 -3.23
N ASP A 233 -4.81 -21.20 -2.40
CA ASP A 233 -5.91 -20.29 -2.15
C ASP A 233 -5.40 -18.86 -2.12
N ARG A 234 -5.82 -18.05 -3.09
CA ARG A 234 -5.41 -16.64 -3.20
C ARG A 234 -5.82 -15.80 -2.00
N TYR A 235 -6.99 -16.05 -1.41
CA TYR A 235 -7.49 -15.32 -0.25
C TYR A 235 -6.71 -15.67 1.01
N TYR A 236 -6.25 -16.92 1.12
CA TYR A 236 -5.34 -17.31 2.19
C TYR A 236 -3.92 -16.76 1.96
N ASP A 237 -3.42 -16.87 0.72
CA ASP A 237 -2.08 -16.46 0.34
C ASP A 237 -1.86 -14.96 0.52
N VAL A 238 -2.85 -14.12 0.20
CA VAL A 238 -2.72 -12.66 0.37
C VAL A 238 -2.55 -12.24 1.82
N LYS A 239 -3.07 -13.01 2.79
CA LYS A 239 -2.84 -12.77 4.22
C LYS A 239 -1.43 -13.17 4.64
N ALA A 240 -0.88 -14.18 3.99
CA ALA A 240 0.38 -14.80 4.36
C ALA A 240 1.60 -14.16 3.67
N ALA A 241 1.42 -13.69 2.43
CA ALA A 241 2.45 -13.09 1.59
C ALA A 241 1.91 -11.88 0.80
N PRO A 242 1.37 -10.84 1.47
CA PRO A 242 0.62 -9.76 0.83
C PRO A 242 1.36 -9.03 -0.29
N LEU A 243 2.67 -8.81 -0.17
CA LEU A 243 3.43 -8.04 -1.16
C LEU A 243 3.47 -8.72 -2.54
N ASN A 244 3.36 -10.05 -2.59
CA ASN A 244 3.29 -10.80 -3.84
C ASN A 244 1.99 -10.54 -4.61
N HIS A 245 0.98 -9.97 -3.96
CA HIS A 245 -0.32 -9.62 -4.56
C HIS A 245 -0.39 -8.16 -4.99
N LEU A 246 0.68 -7.36 -4.81
CA LEU A 246 0.63 -5.93 -5.09
C LEU A 246 0.41 -5.63 -6.58
N LYS A 247 1.05 -6.37 -7.49
CA LYS A 247 0.84 -6.25 -8.95
C LYS A 247 -0.58 -6.65 -9.35
N ALA A 248 -1.09 -7.75 -8.78
CA ALA A 248 -2.47 -8.18 -8.98
C ALA A 248 -3.46 -7.10 -8.50
N TYR A 249 -3.17 -6.46 -7.35
CA TYR A 249 -3.99 -5.39 -6.80
C TYR A 249 -3.98 -4.14 -7.69
N TYR A 250 -2.83 -3.82 -8.29
CA TYR A 250 -2.74 -2.78 -9.31
C TYR A 250 -3.63 -3.08 -10.52
N HIS A 251 -3.61 -4.31 -11.04
CA HIS A 251 -4.47 -4.68 -12.17
C HIS A 251 -5.97 -4.62 -11.83
N LEU A 252 -6.37 -4.87 -10.58
CA LEU A 252 -7.75 -4.62 -10.14
C LEU A 252 -8.12 -3.14 -10.25
N ALA A 253 -7.21 -2.23 -9.91
CA ALA A 253 -7.45 -0.80 -10.01
C ALA A 253 -7.63 -0.36 -11.48
N VAL A 254 -6.75 -0.84 -12.35
CA VAL A 254 -6.82 -0.60 -13.80
C VAL A 254 -8.13 -1.12 -14.38
N LEU A 255 -8.60 -2.29 -13.94
CA LEU A 255 -9.88 -2.84 -14.39
C LEU A 255 -11.07 -1.98 -13.95
N LEU A 256 -11.10 -1.52 -12.70
CA LEU A 256 -12.18 -0.64 -12.24
C LEU A 256 -12.19 0.71 -12.96
N GLU A 257 -11.01 1.24 -13.29
CA GLU A 257 -10.88 2.47 -14.07
C GLU A 257 -11.45 2.29 -15.49
N LYS A 258 -11.14 1.17 -16.15
CA LYS A 258 -11.72 0.81 -17.46
C LYS A 258 -13.24 0.63 -17.43
N GLU A 259 -13.78 0.14 -16.32
CA GLU A 259 -15.23 -0.01 -16.11
C GLU A 259 -15.91 1.28 -15.61
N HIS A 260 -15.17 2.40 -15.57
CA HIS A 260 -15.63 3.70 -15.07
C HIS A 260 -16.30 3.61 -13.69
N LYS A 261 -15.73 2.79 -12.79
CA LYS A 261 -16.20 2.61 -11.41
C LYS A 261 -15.30 3.32 -10.40
N ALA A 262 -15.73 3.29 -9.14
CA ALA A 262 -15.02 3.91 -8.04
C ALA A 262 -13.56 3.42 -7.98
N TYR A 263 -12.67 4.38 -7.79
CA TYR A 263 -11.23 4.14 -7.75
C TYR A 263 -10.81 3.43 -6.46
N ILE A 264 -9.91 2.47 -6.58
CA ILE A 264 -9.23 1.83 -5.45
C ILE A 264 -7.77 2.26 -5.44
N GLN A 265 -7.14 2.24 -4.26
CA GLN A 265 -5.77 2.71 -4.07
C GLN A 265 -4.84 1.54 -3.64
N PRO A 266 -4.22 0.82 -4.59
CA PRO A 266 -3.30 -0.29 -4.30
C PRO A 266 -2.02 0.18 -3.58
N PHE A 267 -1.50 1.33 -4.00
CA PHE A 267 -0.30 1.94 -3.43
C PHE A 267 -0.70 2.91 -2.33
N LEU A 268 -0.31 2.67 -1.10
CA LEU A 268 -0.76 3.53 -0.02
C LEU A 268 -0.33 4.99 -0.22
N ILE A 269 -1.26 5.88 0.08
CA ILE A 269 -0.97 7.27 0.44
C ILE A 269 -1.17 7.36 1.94
N ARG A 270 -0.34 8.16 2.59
CA ARG A 270 -0.48 8.44 4.01
C ARG A 270 -1.83 9.12 4.26
N ARG A 271 -2.69 8.47 5.05
CA ARG A 271 -4.04 8.98 5.39
C ARG A 271 -4.02 9.99 6.55
N SER A 272 -2.97 10.00 7.37
CA SER A 272 -2.84 10.93 8.49
C SER A 272 -1.97 12.13 8.11
N TRP A 273 -2.48 13.33 8.34
CA TRP A 273 -1.75 14.58 8.07
C TRP A 273 -0.58 14.81 9.04
N ILE A 274 -0.67 14.22 10.23
CA ILE A 274 0.30 14.32 11.32
C ILE A 274 0.81 12.90 11.66
N PRO A 275 2.08 12.71 12.05
CA PRO A 275 2.54 11.42 12.55
C PRO A 275 1.79 11.13 13.85
N ALA A 276 1.05 10.02 13.92
CA ALA A 276 0.32 9.68 15.14
C ALA A 276 1.27 9.66 16.36
N HIS A 277 2.49 9.13 16.18
CA HIS A 277 3.60 9.20 17.14
C HIS A 277 4.94 9.26 16.40
N MET A 278 5.85 10.15 16.80
CA MET A 278 7.24 10.18 16.32
C MET A 278 8.16 9.58 17.37
N LEU A 279 9.07 8.68 16.96
CA LEU A 279 10.12 8.21 17.84
C LEU A 279 11.29 9.18 17.73
N ILE A 280 11.62 9.83 18.84
CA ILE A 280 12.81 10.67 18.97
C ILE A 280 13.72 9.95 19.96
N ASP A 281 14.75 9.28 19.43
CA ASP A 281 15.79 8.69 20.26
C ASP A 281 16.86 9.74 20.63
N LEU A 282 17.75 9.39 21.56
CA LEU A 282 18.80 10.30 22.02
C LEU A 282 19.69 10.82 20.88
N PRO A 283 20.10 9.99 19.88
CA PRO A 283 20.82 10.48 18.71
C PRO A 283 20.05 11.49 17.85
N VAL A 284 18.76 11.25 17.57
CA VAL A 284 17.91 12.16 16.79
C VAL A 284 17.69 13.47 17.55
N LEU A 285 17.40 13.37 18.84
CA LEU A 285 17.25 14.50 19.74
C LEU A 285 18.51 15.37 19.73
N ARG A 286 19.66 14.74 19.97
CA ARG A 286 20.93 15.45 20.02
C ARG A 286 21.25 16.12 18.70
N ALA A 287 21.18 15.39 17.58
CA ALA A 287 21.61 15.90 16.29
C ALA A 287 20.68 16.95 15.68
N ASN A 288 19.37 16.72 15.71
CA ASN A 288 18.42 17.52 14.94
C ASN A 288 17.70 18.59 15.79
N ILE A 289 17.81 18.51 17.12
CA ILE A 289 17.08 19.42 18.04
C ILE A 289 18.06 20.18 18.94
N LEU A 290 19.07 19.52 19.53
CA LEU A 290 19.97 20.13 20.54
C LEU A 290 21.28 20.71 19.99
N ASP A 291 22.03 19.99 19.14
CA ASP A 291 23.44 20.27 18.77
C ASP A 291 23.63 21.53 17.88
N HIS A 292 22.56 22.22 17.47
CA HIS A 292 22.62 23.44 16.65
C HIS A 292 22.88 24.74 17.44
N ILE A 293 23.37 24.60 18.67
CA ILE A 293 23.91 25.71 19.46
C ILE A 293 25.32 25.28 19.87
N LYS A 294 26.27 25.39 18.93
CA LYS A 294 27.57 25.88 19.37
C LYS A 294 27.30 27.34 19.71
N GLU A 295 27.14 27.64 21.00
CA GLU A 295 27.24 29.04 21.42
C GLU A 295 28.52 29.61 20.83
N PRO A 296 28.49 30.77 20.16
CA PRO A 296 29.72 31.49 19.93
C PRO A 296 30.30 31.75 21.32
N HIS A 297 31.45 31.13 21.59
CA HIS A 297 32.16 31.24 22.86
C HIS A 297 32.10 32.69 23.39
N ALA A 298 31.52 32.86 24.58
CA ALA A 298 31.80 34.01 25.43
C ALA A 298 33.17 33.83 26.11
#